data_AF-A0A7S1YI30-F1
#
_entry.id   AF-A0A7S1YI30-F1
#
_cell.length_a   1.000
_cell.length_b   1.000
_cell.length_c   1.000
_cell.angle_alpha   90.00
_cell.angle_beta   90.00
_cell.angle_gamma   90.00
#
_symmetry.space_group_name_H-M   'P 1'
#
loop_
_entity.id
_entity.type
_entity.pdbx_description
1 polymer ?
#
loop_
_entity_poly.entity_id
_entity_poly.type
_entity_poly.pdbx_seq_one_letter_code
_entity_poly.pdbx_strand_id
1 'polypeptide(L)'
;MLPPLPLPRPLRRRIRYYFPIFDWARKLTAGAIARDVLAGVAVAMLLIPQGVAYSSLANVSVSIGLVSCVVPPVMYALTGHSRQSSVGPEALAAILTGTFLASLPPEAANQAARLLTLAVGTVMFILGVLRMGFIDATMSPPVMHGFQNAVALE
;
A
#
# COMPACT_ATOMS: atom_id res chain seq x y z
N MET A 1 -6.84 -9.04 -31.57
CA MET A 1 -5.49 -9.34 -31.05
C MET A 1 -4.50 -8.43 -31.77
N LEU A 2 -4.18 -7.27 -31.20
CA LEU A 2 -3.20 -6.34 -31.78
C LEU A 2 -1.78 -6.85 -31.47
N PRO A 3 -0.87 -6.95 -32.45
CA PRO A 3 0.52 -7.29 -32.19
C PRO A 3 1.17 -6.19 -31.32
N PRO A 4 2.07 -6.55 -30.39
CA PRO A 4 2.70 -5.56 -29.51
C PRO A 4 3.59 -4.63 -30.34
N LEU A 5 3.39 -3.31 -30.16
CA LEU A 5 4.21 -2.26 -30.76
C LEU A 5 5.71 -2.52 -30.48
N PRO A 6 6.61 -2.42 -31.49
CA PRO A 6 8.04 -2.61 -31.28
C PRO A 6 8.65 -1.42 -30.54
N LEU A 7 8.82 -1.55 -29.23
CA LEU A 7 9.51 -0.55 -28.40
C LEU A 7 11.04 -0.73 -28.46
N PRO A 8 11.83 0.37 -28.42
CA PRO A 8 13.28 0.31 -28.33
C PRO A 8 13.77 -0.53 -27.14
N ARG A 9 14.83 -1.35 -27.33
CA ARG A 9 15.38 -2.28 -26.32
C ARG A 9 15.67 -1.67 -24.93
N PRO A 10 16.23 -0.45 -24.77
CA PRO A 10 16.47 0.13 -23.43
C PRO A 10 15.17 0.57 -22.74
N LEU A 11 14.20 1.08 -23.51
CA LEU A 11 12.90 1.55 -23.00
C LEU A 11 12.05 0.38 -22.46
N ARG A 12 12.08 -0.77 -23.17
CA ARG A 12 11.39 -1.99 -22.76
C ARG A 12 11.91 -2.58 -21.44
N ARG A 13 13.18 -2.36 -21.08
CA ARG A 13 13.76 -2.84 -19.81
C ARG A 13 13.34 -1.96 -18.62
N ARG A 14 13.29 -0.64 -18.82
CA ARG A 14 12.82 0.31 -17.79
C ARG A 14 11.33 0.14 -17.48
N ILE A 15 10.49 0.01 -18.51
CA ILE A 15 9.03 -0.17 -18.31
C ILE A 15 8.74 -1.45 -17.51
N ARG A 16 9.43 -2.55 -17.80
CA ARG A 16 9.26 -3.82 -17.06
C ARG A 16 9.76 -3.78 -15.62
N TYR A 17 10.75 -2.93 -15.34
CA TYR A 17 11.23 -2.70 -13.98
C TYR A 17 10.22 -1.90 -13.14
N TYR A 18 9.54 -0.90 -13.72
CA TYR A 18 8.56 -0.10 -12.97
C TYR A 18 7.15 -0.69 -12.96
N PHE A 19 6.77 -1.43 -14.01
CA PHE A 19 5.47 -2.07 -14.15
C PHE A 19 5.65 -3.58 -14.39
N PRO A 20 6.02 -4.35 -13.36
CA PRO A 20 6.22 -5.80 -13.45
C PRO A 20 4.94 -6.56 -13.84
N ILE A 21 3.76 -5.92 -13.78
CA ILE A 21 2.49 -6.49 -14.24
C ILE A 21 2.56 -7.03 -15.66
N PHE A 22 3.28 -6.37 -16.57
CA PHE A 22 3.39 -6.85 -17.95
C PHE A 22 4.18 -8.15 -18.10
N ASP A 23 5.05 -8.47 -17.14
CA ASP A 23 5.83 -9.70 -17.15
C ASP A 23 5.11 -10.86 -16.48
N TRP A 24 4.42 -10.61 -15.36
CA TRP A 24 3.67 -11.66 -14.68
C TRP A 24 2.34 -11.97 -15.37
N ALA A 25 1.62 -10.95 -15.89
CA ALA A 25 0.30 -11.15 -16.50
C ALA A 25 0.34 -12.10 -17.70
N ARG A 26 1.44 -12.09 -18.46
CA ARG A 26 1.67 -12.97 -19.61
C ARG A 26 1.87 -14.45 -19.22
N LYS A 27 2.15 -14.73 -17.95
CA LYS A 27 2.41 -16.07 -17.43
C LYS A 27 1.20 -16.67 -16.70
N LEU A 28 0.07 -15.95 -16.62
CA LEU A 28 -1.12 -16.50 -15.97
C LEU A 28 -1.79 -17.57 -16.82
N THR A 29 -2.06 -18.70 -16.19
CA THR A 29 -2.96 -19.74 -16.69
C THR A 29 -4.36 -19.51 -16.13
N ALA A 30 -5.39 -20.04 -16.81
CA ALA A 30 -6.77 -19.92 -16.34
C ALA A 30 -6.97 -20.46 -14.91
N GLY A 31 -6.28 -21.55 -14.56
CA GLY A 31 -6.30 -22.10 -13.20
C GLY A 31 -5.64 -21.18 -12.16
N ALA A 32 -4.58 -20.46 -12.53
CA ALA A 32 -3.97 -19.47 -11.64
C ALA A 32 -4.90 -18.27 -11.42
N ILE A 33 -5.60 -17.80 -12.46
CA ILE A 33 -6.58 -16.71 -12.34
C ILE A 33 -7.69 -17.09 -11.35
N ALA A 34 -8.26 -18.28 -11.46
CA ALA A 34 -9.33 -18.72 -10.55
C ALA A 34 -8.87 -18.74 -9.08
N ARG A 35 -7.64 -19.20 -8.82
CA ARG A 35 -7.04 -19.21 -7.48
C ARG A 35 -6.76 -17.80 -6.96
N ASP A 36 -6.21 -16.93 -7.82
CA ASP A 36 -5.91 -15.54 -7.47
C ASP A 36 -7.19 -14.75 -7.20
N VAL A 37 -8.27 -14.99 -7.95
CA VAL A 37 -9.58 -14.36 -7.70
C VAL A 37 -10.15 -14.80 -6.35
N LEU A 38 -10.12 -16.11 -6.05
CA LEU A 38 -10.59 -16.60 -4.76
C LEU A 38 -9.79 -16.01 -3.59
N ALA A 39 -8.46 -15.95 -3.72
CA ALA A 39 -7.59 -15.31 -2.74
C ALA A 39 -7.88 -13.80 -2.61
N GLY A 40 -8.09 -13.11 -3.74
CA GLY A 40 -8.44 -11.68 -3.76
C GLY A 40 -9.77 -11.39 -3.08
N VAL A 41 -10.79 -12.24 -3.25
CA VAL A 41 -12.06 -12.14 -2.53
C VAL A 41 -11.85 -12.31 -1.03
N ALA A 42 -11.07 -13.32 -0.60
CA ALA A 42 -10.77 -13.50 0.81
C ALA A 42 -10.05 -12.29 1.42
N VAL A 43 -9.06 -11.74 0.70
CA VAL A 43 -8.34 -10.53 1.11
C VAL A 43 -9.29 -9.32 1.19
N ALA A 44 -10.17 -9.13 0.20
CA ALA A 44 -11.16 -8.06 0.20
C ALA A 44 -12.14 -8.15 1.39
N MET A 45 -12.59 -9.37 1.73
CA MET A 45 -13.46 -9.61 2.88
C MET A 45 -12.77 -9.23 4.21
N LEU A 46 -11.45 -9.35 4.31
CA LEU A 46 -10.67 -8.90 5.48
C LEU A 46 -10.44 -7.39 5.48
N LEU A 47 -10.18 -6.79 4.32
CA LEU A 47 -9.90 -5.36 4.17
C LEU A 47 -11.09 -4.47 4.56
N ILE A 48 -12.33 -4.86 4.27
CA ILE A 48 -13.51 -4.04 4.58
C ILE A 48 -13.64 -3.77 6.10
N PRO A 49 -13.74 -4.78 6.99
CA PRO A 49 -13.82 -4.53 8.42
C PRO A 49 -12.55 -3.87 8.96
N GLN A 50 -11.38 -4.20 8.41
CA GLN A 50 -10.11 -3.57 8.79
C GLN A 50 -10.09 -2.06 8.49
N GLY A 51 -10.55 -1.64 7.30
CA GLY A 51 -10.65 -0.22 6.93
C GLY A 51 -11.63 0.55 7.82
N VAL A 52 -12.76 -0.06 8.17
CA VAL A 52 -13.71 0.54 9.12
C VAL A 52 -13.08 0.70 10.50
N ALA A 53 -12.47 -0.36 11.04
CA ALA A 53 -11.81 -0.31 12.35
C ALA A 53 -10.68 0.74 12.38
N TYR A 54 -9.84 0.78 11.35
CA TYR A 54 -8.70 1.68 11.31
C TYR A 54 -9.10 3.14 11.02
N SER A 55 -10.23 3.38 10.35
CA SER A 55 -10.78 4.74 10.24
C SER A 55 -11.15 5.32 11.60
N SER A 56 -11.68 4.49 12.50
CA SER A 56 -11.97 4.89 13.88
C SER A 56 -10.69 5.15 14.67
N LEU A 57 -9.66 4.31 14.54
CA LEU A 57 -8.36 4.54 15.19
C LEU A 57 -7.68 5.83 14.73
N ALA A 58 -7.79 6.15 13.43
CA ALA A 58 -7.25 7.38 12.87
C ALA A 58 -8.14 8.61 13.12
N ASN A 59 -9.31 8.45 13.75
CA ASN A 59 -10.29 9.52 13.97
C ASN A 59 -10.71 10.24 12.67
N VAL A 60 -10.93 9.48 11.60
CA VAL A 60 -11.36 9.99 10.28
C VAL A 60 -12.66 9.33 9.83
N SER A 61 -13.31 9.92 8.83
CA SER A 61 -14.51 9.32 8.24
C SER A 61 -14.25 7.92 7.65
N VAL A 62 -15.23 7.02 7.80
CA VAL A 62 -15.18 5.64 7.28
C VAL A 62 -14.90 5.59 5.78
N SER A 63 -15.36 6.59 5.02
CA SER A 63 -15.09 6.69 3.58
C SER A 63 -13.58 6.77 3.27
N ILE A 64 -12.79 7.45 4.10
CA ILE A 64 -11.33 7.52 3.95
C ILE A 64 -10.70 6.14 4.22
N GLY A 65 -11.18 5.43 5.24
CA GLY A 65 -10.74 4.05 5.53
C GLY A 65 -11.08 3.06 4.42
N LEU A 66 -12.25 3.17 3.79
CA LEU A 66 -12.61 2.29 2.68
C LEU A 66 -11.80 2.59 1.41
N VAL A 67 -11.49 3.86 1.16
CA VAL A 67 -10.63 4.26 0.03
C VAL A 67 -9.20 3.72 0.21
N SER A 68 -8.68 3.70 1.44
CA SER A 68 -7.36 3.13 1.74
C SER A 68 -7.31 1.59 1.63
N CYS A 69 -8.46 0.91 1.59
CA CYS A 69 -8.53 -0.52 1.30
C CYS A 69 -8.43 -0.87 -0.19
N VAL A 70 -8.69 0.08 -1.08
CA VAL A 70 -8.77 -0.18 -2.54
C VAL A 70 -7.58 0.40 -3.27
N VAL A 71 -7.26 1.68 -3.02
CA VAL A 71 -6.26 2.40 -3.82
C VAL A 71 -4.85 1.79 -3.67
N PRO A 72 -4.31 1.54 -2.46
CA PRO A 72 -2.97 0.97 -2.29
C PRO A 72 -2.79 -0.43 -2.91
N PRO A 73 -3.68 -1.43 -2.70
CA PRO A 73 -3.51 -2.73 -3.33
C PRO A 73 -3.59 -2.67 -4.86
N VAL A 74 -4.45 -1.81 -5.44
CA VAL A 74 -4.49 -1.61 -6.91
C VAL A 74 -3.17 -1.02 -7.41
N MET A 75 -2.64 0.01 -6.74
CA MET A 75 -1.34 0.60 -7.09
C MET A 75 -0.19 -0.40 -6.94
N TYR A 76 -0.23 -1.24 -5.90
CA TYR A 76 0.75 -2.30 -5.69
C TYR A 76 0.63 -3.42 -6.72
N ALA A 77 -0.56 -3.80 -7.17
CA ALA A 77 -0.72 -4.80 -8.23
C ALA A 77 -0.05 -4.38 -9.54
N LEU A 78 0.00 -3.07 -9.82
CA LEU A 78 0.64 -2.50 -11.02
C LEU A 78 2.17 -2.37 -10.89
N THR A 79 2.65 -1.97 -9.72
CA THR A 79 4.05 -1.54 -9.49
C THR A 79 4.87 -2.52 -8.64
N GLY A 80 4.21 -3.41 -7.92
CA GLY A 80 4.77 -4.34 -6.94
C GLY A 80 5.47 -5.53 -7.60
N HIS A 81 6.64 -5.87 -7.07
CA HIS A 81 7.48 -6.95 -7.59
C HIS A 81 7.15 -8.32 -6.97
N SER A 82 6.56 -8.34 -5.76
CA SER A 82 6.13 -9.58 -5.11
C SER A 82 4.64 -9.82 -5.34
N ARG A 83 4.29 -11.00 -5.86
CA ARG A 83 2.88 -11.41 -6.08
C ARG A 83 2.16 -11.80 -4.79
N GLN A 84 2.90 -12.10 -3.73
CA GLN A 84 2.37 -12.64 -2.48
C GLN A 84 2.24 -11.57 -1.38
N SER A 85 2.86 -10.41 -1.59
CA SER A 85 2.73 -9.29 -0.65
C SER A 85 1.41 -8.58 -0.89
N SER A 86 0.63 -8.43 0.18
CA SER A 86 -0.59 -7.63 0.19
C SER A 86 -0.28 -6.27 0.82
N VAL A 87 -0.81 -5.20 0.24
CA VAL A 87 -0.70 -3.84 0.77
C VAL A 87 -2.11 -3.35 1.08
N GLY A 88 -2.28 -2.75 2.25
CA GLY A 88 -3.55 -2.24 2.73
C GLY A 88 -3.35 -1.23 3.86
N PRO A 89 -4.43 -0.80 4.52
CA PRO A 89 -4.34 0.07 5.68
C PRO A 89 -3.70 -0.70 6.85
N GLU A 90 -2.87 -0.03 7.64
CA GLU A 90 -2.12 -0.65 8.73
C GLU A 90 -2.50 0.00 10.07
N ALA A 91 -2.60 -0.80 11.14
CA ALA A 91 -3.01 -0.31 12.47
C ALA A 91 -2.08 0.80 12.98
N LEU A 92 -0.78 0.60 12.84
CA LEU A 92 0.24 1.53 13.31
C LEU A 92 0.13 2.90 12.63
N ALA A 93 -0.01 2.90 11.30
CA ALA A 93 -0.23 4.12 10.54
C ALA A 93 -1.53 4.82 10.95
N ALA A 94 -2.60 4.06 11.25
CA ALA A 94 -3.86 4.61 11.71
C ALA A 94 -3.74 5.26 13.09
N ILE A 95 -3.09 4.60 14.06
CA ILE A 95 -2.86 5.14 15.41
C ILE A 95 -2.03 6.42 15.34
N LEU A 96 -0.88 6.42 14.64
CA LEU A 96 -0.04 7.61 14.51
C LEU A 96 -0.76 8.77 13.82
N THR A 97 -1.58 8.48 12.81
CA THR A 97 -2.43 9.47 12.16
C THR A 97 -3.45 10.02 13.15
N GLY A 98 -4.13 9.16 13.91
CA GLY A 98 -5.08 9.55 14.95
C GLY A 98 -4.46 10.46 16.01
N THR A 99 -3.29 10.09 16.52
CA THR A 99 -2.52 10.89 17.49
C THR A 99 -2.17 12.27 16.95
N PHE A 100 -1.72 12.36 15.69
CA PHE A 100 -1.46 13.65 15.05
C PHE A 100 -2.75 14.49 14.92
N LEU A 101 -3.83 13.88 14.41
CA LEU A 101 -5.10 14.57 14.18
C LEU A 101 -5.82 14.97 15.47
N ALA A 102 -5.59 14.27 16.59
CA ALA A 102 -6.15 14.61 17.89
C ALA A 102 -5.72 16.00 18.40
N SER A 103 -4.61 16.54 17.88
CA SER A 103 -4.16 17.91 18.17
C SER A 103 -4.89 19.00 17.38
N LEU A 104 -5.74 18.62 16.42
CA LEU A 104 -6.43 19.52 15.51
C LEU A 104 -7.95 19.58 15.81
N PRO A 105 -8.64 20.65 15.38
CA PRO A 105 -10.09 20.71 15.42
C PRO A 105 -10.73 19.55 14.62
N PRO A 106 -11.81 18.90 15.12
CA PRO A 106 -12.45 17.76 14.46
C PRO A 106 -12.88 18.03 13.01
N GLU A 107 -13.29 19.27 12.72
CA GLU A 107 -13.73 19.69 11.38
C GLU A 107 -12.59 19.67 10.36
N ALA A 108 -11.35 19.89 10.84
CA ALA A 108 -10.15 19.88 10.01
C ALA A 108 -9.55 18.47 9.83
N ALA A 109 -9.92 17.49 10.65
CA ALA A 109 -9.28 16.17 10.72
C ALA A 109 -9.24 15.45 9.35
N ASN A 110 -10.37 15.40 8.64
CA ASN A 110 -10.44 14.74 7.32
C ASN A 110 -9.56 15.43 6.26
N GLN A 111 -9.47 16.77 6.28
CA GLN A 111 -8.65 17.51 5.33
C GLN A 111 -7.17 17.37 5.67
N ALA A 112 -6.82 17.45 6.96
CA ALA A 112 -5.48 17.23 7.45
C ALA A 112 -5.00 15.80 7.15
N ALA A 113 -5.84 14.78 7.30
CA ALA A 113 -5.52 13.39 6.95
C ALA A 113 -5.13 13.23 5.46
N ARG A 114 -5.87 13.90 4.56
CA ARG A 114 -5.58 13.88 3.11
C ARG A 114 -4.26 14.57 2.80
N LEU A 115 -3.99 15.72 3.42
CA LEU A 115 -2.73 16.45 3.27
C LEU A 115 -1.55 15.68 3.85
N LEU A 116 -1.73 15.05 5.02
CA LEU A 116 -0.72 14.20 5.64
C LEU A 116 -0.38 13.01 4.73
N THR A 117 -1.40 12.34 4.20
CA THR A 117 -1.22 11.22 3.26
C THR A 117 -0.45 11.67 2.01
N LEU A 118 -0.78 12.85 1.46
CA LEU A 118 -0.07 13.42 0.32
C LEU A 118 1.39 13.77 0.67
N ALA A 119 1.64 14.36 1.84
CA ALA A 119 2.97 14.72 2.30
C ALA A 119 3.85 13.48 2.51
N VAL A 120 3.34 12.47 3.22
CA VAL A 120 4.02 11.18 3.42
C VAL A 120 4.28 10.50 2.08
N GLY A 121 3.29 10.45 1.18
CA GLY A 121 3.46 9.89 -0.16
C GLY A 121 4.53 10.62 -0.98
N THR A 122 4.61 11.95 -0.85
CA THR A 122 5.63 12.76 -1.53
C THR A 122 7.03 12.46 -0.98
N VAL A 123 7.18 12.40 0.35
CA VAL A 123 8.46 12.04 0.98
C VAL A 123 8.87 10.63 0.55
N MET A 124 7.98 9.65 0.62
CA MET A 124 8.25 8.27 0.20
C MET A 124 8.60 8.19 -1.28
N PHE A 125 7.94 8.97 -2.14
CA PHE A 125 8.27 9.06 -3.56
C PHE A 125 9.68 9.63 -3.78
N ILE A 126 10.06 10.69 -3.08
CA ILE A 126 11.42 11.28 -3.14
C ILE A 126 12.46 10.26 -2.69
N LEU A 127 12.25 9.59 -1.55
CA LEU A 127 13.15 8.55 -1.04
C LEU A 127 13.30 7.38 -2.03
N GLY A 128 12.20 7.00 -2.70
CA GLY A 128 12.20 6.01 -3.77
C GLY A 128 13.02 6.43 -4.98
N VAL A 129 12.90 7.69 -5.41
CA VAL A 129 13.73 8.27 -6.50
C VAL A 129 15.20 8.30 -6.12
N LEU A 130 15.52 8.64 -4.87
CA LEU A 130 16.88 8.62 -4.31
C LEU A 130 17.40 7.20 -4.04
N ARG A 131 16.57 6.15 -4.25
CA ARG A 131 16.90 4.74 -4.02
C ARG A 131 17.35 4.44 -2.59
N MET A 132 16.75 5.11 -1.62
CA MET A 132 17.04 4.91 -0.19
C MET A 132 16.42 3.63 0.41
N GLY A 133 16.06 2.66 -0.42
CA GLY A 133 15.51 1.37 0.04
C GLY A 133 16.48 0.53 0.88
N PHE A 134 17.78 0.85 0.88
CA PHE A 134 18.76 0.16 1.73
C PHE A 134 18.50 0.39 3.23
N ILE A 135 17.80 1.47 3.61
CA ILE A 135 17.49 1.79 5.00
C ILE A 135 16.63 0.68 5.62
N ASP A 136 15.70 0.11 4.86
CA ASP A 136 14.86 -1.01 5.31
C ASP A 136 15.70 -2.24 5.69
N ALA A 137 16.77 -2.51 4.93
CA ALA A 137 17.68 -3.62 5.19
C ALA A 137 18.57 -3.44 6.45
N THR A 138 18.58 -2.24 7.05
CA THR A 138 19.35 -1.96 8.28
C THR A 138 18.56 -2.17 9.56
N MET A 139 17.24 -2.35 9.47
CA MET A 139 16.37 -2.61 10.61
C MET A 139 16.49 -4.08 11.03
N SER A 140 16.96 -4.33 12.26
CA SER A 140 17.03 -5.70 12.78
C SER A 140 15.64 -6.20 13.20
N PRO A 141 15.33 -7.50 13.03
CA PRO A 141 14.05 -8.07 13.44
C PRO A 141 13.64 -7.78 14.89
N PRO A 142 14.56 -7.81 15.89
CA PRO A 142 14.23 -7.48 17.28
C PRO A 142 13.70 -6.05 17.47
N VAL A 143 14.24 -5.07 16.75
CA VAL A 143 13.80 -3.67 16.84
C VAL A 143 12.38 -3.54 16.27
N MET A 144 12.10 -4.20 15.14
CA MET A 144 10.77 -4.20 14.53
C MET A 144 9.71 -4.82 15.45
N HIS A 145 10.01 -5.99 16.03
CA HIS A 145 9.09 -6.64 16.97
C HIS A 145 8.89 -5.85 18.26
N GLY A 146 9.96 -5.26 18.81
CA GLY A 146 9.86 -4.40 19.98
C GLY A 146 8.96 -3.19 19.74
N PHE A 147 9.10 -2.55 18.57
CA PHE A 147 8.25 -1.43 18.17
C PHE A 147 6.78 -1.83 17.99
N GLN A 148 6.51 -2.94 17.29
CA GLN A 148 5.15 -3.47 17.11
C GLN A 148 4.49 -3.81 18.45
N ASN A 149 5.23 -4.42 19.38
CA ASN A 149 4.72 -4.75 20.71
C ASN A 149 4.43 -3.50 21.55
N ALA A 150 5.26 -2.45 21.43
CA ALA A 150 5.02 -1.19 22.13
C ALA A 150 3.71 -0.54 21.65
N VAL A 151 3.49 -0.47 20.35
CA VAL A 151 2.25 0.10 19.77
C VAL A 151 1.03 -0.76 20.09
N ALA A 152 1.18 -2.08 20.25
CA ALA A 152 0.08 -2.96 20.64
C ALA A 152 -0.37 -2.78 22.12
N LEU A 153 0.46 -2.13 22.95
CA LEU A 153 0.17 -1.89 24.37
C LEU A 153 -0.40 -0.48 24.65
N GLU A 154 -0.35 0.43 23.67
CA GLU A 154 -1.07 1.72 23.70
C GLU A 154 -2.51 1.56 23.21
#